data_AF-A0A837RIY6-F1
#
_entry.id   AF-A0A837RIY6-F1
#
_cell.length_a   1.000
_cell.length_b   1.000
_cell.length_c   1.000
_cell.angle_alpha   90.00
_cell.angle_beta   90.00
_cell.angle_gamma   90.00
#
_symmetry.space_group_name_H-M   'P 1'
#
loop_
_entity.id
_entity.type
_entity.pdbx_description
1 polymer ?
#
loop_
_entity_poly.entity_id
_entity_poly.type
_entity_poly.pdbx_seq_one_letter_code
_entity_poly.pdbx_strand_id
1 'polypeptide(L)'
;MYAALNKKGTLVYVKDALENQIYYCCRCKDKVKLIATAARKYFRHLNQKDNEVNERPVHKLGKSLLFSSLQKLPLKKLELEVYLPKIKQRPDILVDRQIALEYQCAKINIKVLAERIAGYRSIGMTSYWILGDDYLAASIRHEHLKFIDFNEKWGFYILMLDAKRGHLSLFHHIKFLGPFNKIYFELKVFSKEEFNQIFDFQPQYYQIEAQAMNLYLIEKLRRKNDSRSQKLKMTFYQQHQLTVEDYLSKRSFPPIKPIYEYPAWQMVCGQTKKTLSQPLLNYVKEK
;
A
#
# COMPACT_ATOMS: atom_id res chain seq x y z
N MET A 1 1.96 5.78 -22.49
CA MET A 1 0.79 6.16 -23.33
C MET A 1 0.54 5.09 -24.38
N TYR A 2 -0.71 4.92 -24.84
CA TYR A 2 -1.11 3.86 -25.79
C TYR A 2 -1.31 4.33 -27.23
N ALA A 3 -1.11 5.62 -27.50
CA ALA A 3 -1.07 6.18 -28.83
C ALA A 3 -0.01 7.30 -28.88
N ALA A 4 0.61 7.51 -30.04
CA ALA A 4 1.58 8.57 -30.30
C ALA A 4 1.50 8.99 -31.78
N LEU A 5 2.00 10.16 -32.13
CA LEU A 5 2.10 10.62 -33.51
C LEU A 5 3.35 10.03 -34.17
N ASN A 6 3.26 9.58 -35.41
CA ASN A 6 4.43 9.26 -36.22
C ASN A 6 5.08 10.55 -36.80
N LYS A 7 6.18 10.42 -37.56
CA LYS A 7 6.83 11.56 -38.24
C LYS A 7 5.90 12.38 -39.17
N LYS A 8 4.82 11.77 -39.69
CA LYS A 8 3.83 12.42 -40.54
C LYS A 8 2.70 13.10 -39.74
N GLY A 9 2.78 13.10 -38.41
CA GLY A 9 1.74 13.64 -37.54
C GLY A 9 0.48 12.77 -37.45
N THR A 10 0.51 11.52 -37.94
CA THR A 10 -0.62 10.59 -37.86
C THR A 10 -0.62 9.89 -36.50
N LEU A 11 -1.79 9.80 -35.86
CA LEU A 11 -1.96 9.06 -34.61
C LEU A 11 -1.82 7.55 -34.85
N VAL A 12 -0.89 6.93 -34.14
CA VAL A 12 -0.58 5.50 -34.19
C VAL A 12 -0.81 4.91 -32.81
N TYR A 13 -1.66 3.87 -32.73
CA TYR A 13 -1.84 3.09 -31.51
C TYR A 13 -0.68 2.12 -31.32
N VAL A 14 -0.38 1.79 -30.07
CA VAL A 14 0.74 0.90 -29.72
C VAL A 14 0.66 -0.48 -30.37
N LYS A 15 -0.55 -0.99 -30.64
CA LYS A 15 -0.75 -2.27 -31.34
C LYS A 15 -0.22 -2.26 -32.79
N ASP A 16 -0.25 -1.09 -33.42
CA ASP A 16 0.15 -0.85 -34.81
C ASP A 16 1.53 -0.17 -34.89
N ALA A 17 2.21 -0.04 -33.75
CA ALA A 17 3.49 0.62 -33.64
C ALA A 17 4.64 -0.34 -33.97
N LEU A 18 5.53 0.11 -34.85
CA LEU A 18 6.72 -0.60 -35.28
C LEU A 18 7.90 -0.25 -34.39
N GLU A 19 8.72 -1.25 -34.09
CA GLU A 19 9.96 -1.06 -33.33
C GLU A 19 10.97 -0.24 -34.16
N ASN A 20 11.88 0.47 -33.49
CA ASN A 20 12.89 1.36 -34.10
C ASN A 20 12.36 2.57 -34.90
N GLN A 21 11.06 2.86 -34.84
CA GLN A 21 10.48 4.11 -35.37
C GLN A 21 10.53 5.24 -34.33
N ILE A 22 10.63 6.48 -34.82
CA ILE A 22 10.53 7.69 -34.00
C ILE A 22 9.06 8.08 -33.87
N TYR A 23 8.60 8.23 -32.64
CA TYR A 23 7.26 8.66 -32.31
C TYR A 23 7.29 9.95 -31.51
N TYR A 24 6.17 10.67 -31.51
CA TYR A 24 5.98 11.95 -30.83
C TYR A 24 4.73 11.92 -29.98
N CYS A 25 4.76 12.54 -28.82
CA CYS A 25 3.60 12.63 -27.95
C CYS A 25 2.50 13.47 -28.59
N CYS A 26 1.25 12.99 -28.57
CA CYS A 26 0.11 13.76 -29.08
C CYS A 26 -0.24 15.00 -28.26
N ARG A 27 0.32 15.15 -27.04
CA ARG A 27 0.06 16.28 -26.14
C ARG A 27 1.15 17.34 -26.21
N CYS A 28 2.41 16.96 -25.97
CA CYS A 28 3.53 17.90 -25.94
C CYS A 28 4.37 17.93 -27.23
N LYS A 29 4.13 17.01 -28.17
CA LYS A 29 4.91 16.85 -29.41
C LYS A 29 6.37 16.41 -29.22
N ASP A 30 6.79 16.07 -28.00
CA ASP A 30 8.15 15.58 -27.72
C ASP A 30 8.35 14.11 -28.12
N LYS A 31 9.63 13.73 -28.34
CA LYS A 31 10.01 12.38 -28.76
C LYS A 31 9.70 11.33 -27.69
N VAL A 32 9.02 10.26 -28.10
CA VAL A 32 8.74 9.08 -27.30
C VAL A 32 9.34 7.83 -27.94
N LYS A 33 9.79 6.88 -27.11
CA LYS A 33 10.20 5.54 -27.53
C LYS A 33 9.10 4.53 -27.30
N LEU A 34 8.91 3.62 -28.24
CA LEU A 34 8.10 2.43 -28.04
C LEU A 34 8.85 1.48 -27.08
N ILE A 35 8.19 1.12 -25.97
CA ILE A 35 8.65 0.10 -25.04
C ILE A 35 7.78 -1.12 -25.24
N ALA A 36 8.39 -2.23 -25.67
CA ALA A 36 7.76 -3.53 -25.71
C ALA A 36 8.38 -4.42 -24.64
N THR A 37 7.56 -4.91 -23.71
CA THR A 37 7.92 -6.00 -22.79
C THR A 37 7.02 -7.20 -23.04
N ALA A 38 7.41 -8.38 -22.56
CA ALA A 38 6.60 -9.60 -22.69
C ALA A 38 5.16 -9.45 -22.16
N ALA A 39 4.92 -8.51 -21.25
CA ALA A 39 3.60 -8.28 -20.67
C ALA A 39 2.84 -7.08 -21.29
N ARG A 40 3.53 -6.05 -21.81
CA ARG A 40 2.90 -4.78 -22.22
C ARG A 40 3.72 -4.05 -23.27
N LYS A 41 3.05 -3.44 -24.25
CA LYS A 41 3.64 -2.42 -25.13
C LYS A 41 3.11 -1.03 -24.72
N TYR A 42 3.95 0.00 -24.74
CA TYR A 42 3.55 1.40 -24.51
C TYR A 42 4.61 2.39 -25.00
N PHE A 43 4.21 3.61 -25.36
CA PHE A 43 5.18 4.69 -25.62
C PHE A 43 5.59 5.39 -24.31
N ARG A 44 6.87 5.74 -24.21
CA ARG A 44 7.52 6.42 -23.07
C ARG A 44 8.38 7.58 -23.55
N HIS A 45 8.32 8.73 -22.91
CA HIS A 45 9.20 9.86 -23.20
C HIS A 45 10.67 9.54 -22.91
N LEU A 46 11.57 10.15 -23.70
CA LEU A 46 13.01 9.97 -23.55
C LEU A 46 13.61 10.85 -22.45
N ASN A 47 13.02 12.01 -22.16
CA ASN A 47 13.56 13.01 -21.24
C ASN A 47 12.74 13.21 -19.95
N GLN A 48 13.42 13.70 -18.91
CA GLN A 48 12.91 14.00 -17.56
C GLN A 48 11.65 14.88 -17.54
N LYS A 49 11.54 15.87 -18.45
CA LYS A 49 10.47 16.88 -18.44
C LYS A 49 9.06 16.32 -18.69
N ASP A 50 8.90 15.24 -19.43
CA ASP A 50 7.56 14.79 -19.86
C ASP A 50 6.89 13.76 -18.94
N ASN A 51 7.62 13.21 -17.96
CA ASN A 51 6.97 12.50 -16.86
C ASN A 51 6.18 13.48 -16.01
N GLU A 52 6.69 14.71 -15.79
CA GLU A 52 5.92 15.78 -15.18
C GLU A 52 4.67 16.13 -16.01
N VAL A 53 4.74 16.09 -17.35
CA VAL A 53 3.59 16.38 -18.22
C VAL A 53 2.49 15.30 -18.12
N ASN A 54 2.85 14.05 -17.78
CA ASN A 54 1.89 12.95 -17.61
C ASN A 54 1.46 12.70 -16.17
N GLU A 55 2.09 13.37 -15.22
CA GLU A 55 1.75 13.25 -13.81
C GLU A 55 0.42 13.96 -13.52
N ARG A 56 -0.50 13.26 -12.86
CA ARG A 56 -1.80 13.84 -12.52
C ARG A 56 -1.58 15.09 -11.64
N PRO A 57 -2.34 16.19 -11.84
CA PRO A 57 -2.22 17.40 -11.03
C PRO A 57 -2.28 17.15 -9.53
N VAL A 58 -3.11 16.18 -9.10
CA VAL A 58 -3.24 15.79 -7.69
C VAL A 58 -1.95 15.20 -7.11
N HIS A 59 -1.18 14.46 -7.91
CA HIS A 59 0.09 13.90 -7.47
C HIS A 59 1.14 15.00 -7.26
N LYS A 60 1.23 15.97 -8.20
CA LYS A 60 2.07 17.17 -8.04
C LYS A 60 1.70 17.96 -6.79
N LEU A 61 0.41 18.18 -6.57
CA LEU A 61 -0.09 18.90 -5.41
C LEU A 61 0.33 18.20 -4.10
N GLY A 62 0.11 16.89 -3.98
CA GLY A 62 0.47 16.16 -2.77
C GLY A 62 1.97 16.14 -2.52
N LYS A 63 2.81 15.93 -3.55
CA LYS A 63 4.27 16.03 -3.43
C LYS A 63 4.71 17.42 -2.97
N SER A 64 4.14 18.47 -3.55
CA SER A 64 4.45 19.86 -3.18
C SER A 64 4.07 20.16 -1.72
N LEU A 65 2.90 19.69 -1.26
CA LEU A 65 2.48 19.82 0.13
C LEU A 65 3.44 19.10 1.09
N LEU A 66 3.82 17.86 0.79
CA LEU A 66 4.77 17.11 1.61
C LEU A 66 6.14 17.79 1.64
N PHE A 67 6.67 18.19 0.48
CA PHE A 67 7.97 18.84 0.38
C PHE A 67 8.00 20.16 1.16
N SER A 68 7.01 21.04 0.96
CA SER A 68 6.92 22.33 1.66
C SER A 68 6.76 22.20 3.17
N SER A 69 6.07 21.17 3.66
CA SER A 69 5.99 20.89 5.10
C SER A 69 7.35 20.40 5.65
N LEU A 70 8.04 19.52 4.94
CA LEU A 70 9.36 19.01 5.33
C LEU A 70 10.44 20.11 5.30
N GLN A 71 10.35 21.10 4.42
CA GLN A 71 11.29 22.23 4.38
C GLN A 71 11.30 23.06 5.68
N LYS A 72 10.24 22.98 6.48
CA LYS A 72 10.14 23.70 7.77
C LYS A 72 10.87 22.98 8.91
N LEU A 73 11.41 21.78 8.66
CA LEU A 73 12.13 20.98 9.63
C LEU A 73 13.65 21.21 9.50
N PRO A 74 14.43 20.99 10.57
CA PRO A 74 15.88 21.12 10.55
C PRO A 74 16.56 19.93 9.84
N LEU A 75 16.32 19.78 8.53
CA LEU A 75 16.88 18.72 7.68
C LEU A 75 18.18 19.21 7.03
N LYS A 76 19.15 18.30 6.83
CA LYS A 76 20.41 18.65 6.15
C LYS A 76 20.22 18.81 4.65
N LYS A 77 19.38 17.96 4.05
CA LYS A 77 19.14 17.95 2.61
C LYS A 77 17.75 17.42 2.27
N LEU A 78 17.06 18.13 1.39
CA LEU A 78 15.75 17.73 0.88
C LEU A 78 15.73 17.91 -0.65
N GLU A 79 15.49 16.83 -1.38
CA GLU A 79 15.57 16.82 -2.85
C GLU A 79 14.32 16.14 -3.44
N LEU A 80 13.79 16.68 -4.55
CA LEU A 80 12.69 16.05 -5.30
C LEU A 80 13.23 15.15 -6.40
N GLU A 81 12.58 14.01 -6.61
CA GLU A 81 12.73 13.20 -7.82
C GLU A 81 14.18 12.79 -8.19
N VAL A 82 15.02 12.59 -7.19
CA VAL A 82 16.43 12.21 -7.41
C VAL A 82 16.50 10.82 -8.02
N TYR A 83 17.13 10.68 -9.19
CA TYR A 83 17.39 9.36 -9.75
C TYR A 83 18.52 8.68 -8.97
N LEU A 84 18.27 7.45 -8.51
CA LEU A 84 19.20 6.61 -7.76
C LEU A 84 19.71 5.50 -8.69
N PRO A 85 20.88 5.66 -9.35
CA PRO A 85 21.31 4.76 -10.42
C PRO A 85 21.53 3.32 -9.96
N LYS A 86 22.04 3.14 -8.73
CA LYS A 86 22.34 1.82 -8.13
C LYS A 86 21.12 0.89 -8.13
N ILE A 87 19.93 1.44 -7.91
CA ILE A 87 18.67 0.70 -7.79
C ILE A 87 17.71 1.03 -8.93
N LYS A 88 18.12 1.90 -9.86
CA LYS A 88 17.31 2.39 -10.99
C LYS A 88 15.93 2.92 -10.56
N GLN A 89 15.85 3.47 -9.35
CA GLN A 89 14.63 4.02 -8.76
C GLN A 89 14.71 5.54 -8.66
N ARG A 90 13.55 6.13 -8.41
CA ARG A 90 13.37 7.55 -8.15
C ARG A 90 12.32 7.68 -7.05
N PRO A 91 12.70 8.06 -5.82
CA PRO A 91 11.74 8.47 -4.80
C PRO A 91 11.12 9.81 -5.19
N ASP A 92 9.90 10.06 -4.72
CA ASP A 92 9.25 11.35 -4.93
C ASP A 92 10.00 12.45 -4.17
N ILE A 93 10.35 12.18 -2.91
CA ILE A 93 11.14 13.07 -2.05
C ILE A 93 12.26 12.26 -1.41
N LEU A 94 13.49 12.79 -1.46
CA LEU A 94 14.67 12.25 -0.81
C LEU A 94 15.06 13.14 0.38
N VAL A 95 15.06 12.59 1.57
CA VAL A 95 15.41 13.28 2.83
C VAL A 95 16.76 12.78 3.33
N ASP A 96 17.70 13.71 3.53
CA ASP A 96 19.06 13.48 4.05
C ASP A 96 19.83 12.35 3.38
N ARG A 97 19.47 12.01 2.13
CA ARG A 97 19.99 10.86 1.37
C ARG A 97 19.86 9.50 2.07
N GLN A 98 19.02 9.42 3.11
CA GLN A 98 18.81 8.21 3.91
C GLN A 98 17.36 7.72 3.84
N ILE A 99 16.42 8.63 3.59
CA ILE A 99 14.99 8.33 3.61
C ILE A 99 14.40 8.66 2.24
N ALA A 100 13.76 7.65 1.64
CA ALA A 100 12.90 7.80 0.48
C ALA A 100 11.45 7.98 0.94
N LEU A 101 10.82 9.09 0.60
CA LEU A 101 9.39 9.30 0.83
C LEU A 101 8.65 9.17 -0.51
N GLU A 102 7.62 8.33 -0.51
CA GLU A 102 6.82 7.96 -1.69
C GLU A 102 5.37 8.42 -1.48
N TYR A 103 4.82 9.17 -2.44
CA TYR A 103 3.41 9.57 -2.46
C TYR A 103 2.63 8.77 -3.51
N GLN A 104 2.17 7.58 -3.13
CA GLN A 104 1.54 6.66 -4.07
C GLN A 104 0.05 6.98 -4.30
N CYS A 105 -0.26 7.68 -5.41
CA CYS A 105 -1.65 7.94 -5.83
C CYS A 105 -2.29 6.78 -6.61
N ALA A 106 -1.57 6.21 -7.58
CA ALA A 106 -2.14 5.20 -8.47
C ALA A 106 -2.05 3.80 -7.87
N LYS A 107 -2.94 2.88 -8.24
CA LYS A 107 -2.82 1.47 -7.82
C LYS A 107 -1.50 0.85 -8.31
N ILE A 108 -0.75 0.24 -7.39
CA ILE A 108 0.54 -0.43 -7.63
C ILE A 108 0.43 -1.92 -7.32
N ASN A 109 1.03 -2.75 -8.15
CA ASN A 109 1.07 -4.19 -7.88
C ASN A 109 2.01 -4.48 -6.69
N ILE A 110 1.66 -5.49 -5.89
CA ILE A 110 2.46 -5.89 -4.73
C ILE A 110 3.91 -6.25 -5.06
N LYS A 111 4.16 -6.88 -6.21
CA LYS A 111 5.51 -7.24 -6.66
C LYS A 111 6.36 -6.01 -6.91
N VAL A 112 5.80 -5.02 -7.62
CA VAL A 112 6.48 -3.75 -7.91
C VAL A 112 6.73 -2.94 -6.63
N LEU A 113 5.76 -2.94 -5.70
CA LEU A 113 5.93 -2.33 -4.37
C LEU A 113 7.09 -2.99 -3.62
N ALA A 114 7.13 -4.33 -3.59
CA ALA A 114 8.18 -5.10 -2.94
C ALA A 114 9.56 -4.85 -3.56
N GLU A 115 9.66 -4.81 -4.89
CA GLU A 115 10.89 -4.48 -5.62
C GLU A 115 11.40 -3.08 -5.25
N ARG A 116 10.51 -2.08 -5.19
CA ARG A 116 10.89 -0.70 -4.81
C ARG A 116 11.44 -0.63 -3.39
N ILE A 117 10.74 -1.25 -2.44
CA ILE A 117 11.17 -1.27 -1.03
C ILE A 117 12.48 -2.03 -0.87
N ALA A 118 12.64 -3.18 -1.55
CA ALA A 118 13.88 -3.94 -1.54
C ALA A 118 15.05 -3.14 -2.14
N GLY A 119 14.80 -2.37 -3.20
CA GLY A 119 15.79 -1.47 -3.78
C GLY A 119 16.29 -0.45 -2.75
N TYR A 120 15.41 0.29 -2.08
CA TYR A 120 15.84 1.25 -1.05
C TYR A 120 16.64 0.58 0.08
N ARG A 121 16.15 -0.55 0.58
CA ARG A 121 16.85 -1.32 1.61
C ARG A 121 18.25 -1.78 1.17
N SER A 122 18.40 -2.21 -0.08
CA SER A 122 19.68 -2.72 -0.61
C SER A 122 20.81 -1.68 -0.60
N ILE A 123 20.46 -0.39 -0.54
CA ILE A 123 21.42 0.72 -0.44
C ILE A 123 21.41 1.40 0.94
N GLY A 124 20.85 0.73 1.96
CA GLY A 124 20.83 1.21 3.34
C GLY A 124 19.85 2.35 3.60
N MET A 125 18.83 2.52 2.74
CA MET A 125 17.81 3.55 2.89
C MET A 125 16.51 3.01 3.47
N THR A 126 15.86 3.83 4.29
CA THR A 126 14.49 3.60 4.76
C THR A 126 13.51 4.21 3.77
N SER A 127 12.33 3.59 3.57
CA SER A 127 11.28 4.17 2.73
C SER A 127 9.97 4.32 3.48
N TYR A 128 9.37 5.50 3.46
CA TYR A 128 8.02 5.76 3.97
C TYR A 128 7.04 5.98 2.81
N TRP A 129 5.85 5.41 2.94
CA TRP A 129 4.84 5.42 1.88
C TRP A 129 3.56 6.10 2.37
N ILE A 130 3.15 7.13 1.65
CA ILE A 130 1.93 7.89 1.90
C ILE A 130 0.97 7.64 0.74
N LEU A 131 -0.24 7.19 1.03
CA LEU A 131 -1.23 6.86 0.01
C LEU A 131 -2.06 8.09 -0.39
N GLY A 132 -2.35 8.25 -1.68
CA GLY A 132 -3.17 9.34 -2.19
C GLY A 132 -4.21 8.88 -3.22
N ASP A 133 -4.98 9.82 -3.74
CA ASP A 133 -5.95 9.68 -4.84
C ASP A 133 -6.71 8.33 -4.87
N ASP A 134 -6.33 7.38 -5.73
CA ASP A 134 -7.03 6.10 -5.92
C ASP A 134 -7.06 5.23 -4.63
N TYR A 135 -6.19 5.51 -3.64
CA TYR A 135 -6.18 4.84 -2.34
C TYR A 135 -6.95 5.55 -1.24
N LEU A 136 -7.41 6.80 -1.45
CA LEU A 136 -8.14 7.52 -0.42
C LEU A 136 -9.43 6.79 -0.06
N ALA A 137 -9.66 6.68 1.25
CA ALA A 137 -10.80 6.01 1.81
C ALA A 137 -11.06 6.51 3.23
N ALA A 138 -12.32 6.52 3.65
CA ALA A 138 -12.67 6.77 5.04
C ALA A 138 -12.22 5.63 5.99
N SER A 139 -11.84 4.47 5.44
CA SER A 139 -11.49 3.27 6.22
C SER A 139 -10.47 2.40 5.47
N ILE A 140 -9.67 1.64 6.23
CA ILE A 140 -8.70 0.70 5.68
C ILE A 140 -9.42 -0.50 5.05
N ARG A 141 -9.04 -0.82 3.81
CA ARG A 141 -9.47 -2.02 3.08
C ARG A 141 -8.30 -2.97 2.89
N HIS A 142 -8.60 -4.21 2.50
CA HIS A 142 -7.59 -5.25 2.29
C HIS A 142 -6.48 -4.84 1.29
N GLU A 143 -6.82 -4.04 0.27
CA GLU A 143 -5.85 -3.53 -0.70
C GLU A 143 -4.79 -2.57 -0.12
N HIS A 144 -5.06 -1.96 1.05
CA HIS A 144 -4.13 -1.08 1.75
C HIS A 144 -3.12 -1.87 2.59
N LEU A 145 -3.46 -3.08 3.02
CA LEU A 145 -2.65 -3.86 3.97
C LEU A 145 -1.24 -4.16 3.49
N LYS A 146 -0.98 -4.12 2.18
CA LYS A 146 0.37 -4.24 1.61
C LYS A 146 1.31 -3.08 1.94
N PHE A 147 0.75 -1.93 2.32
CA PHE A 147 1.48 -0.74 2.75
C PHE A 147 1.52 -0.60 4.27
N ILE A 148 1.11 -1.63 5.01
CA ILE A 148 1.19 -1.56 6.47
C ILE A 148 2.65 -1.52 6.88
N ASP A 149 2.96 -0.61 7.78
CA ASP A 149 4.27 -0.49 8.41
C ASP A 149 4.12 -0.56 9.93
N PHE A 150 5.22 -0.62 10.65
CA PHE A 150 5.23 -0.75 12.10
C PHE A 150 6.29 0.13 12.75
N ASN A 151 5.90 0.82 13.82
CA ASN A 151 6.83 1.38 14.79
C ASN A 151 6.24 1.26 16.20
N GLU A 152 7.06 1.44 17.22
CA GLU A 152 6.64 1.25 18.63
C GLU A 152 5.57 2.26 19.06
N LYS A 153 5.61 3.49 18.53
CA LYS A 153 4.68 4.57 18.89
C LYS A 153 3.27 4.34 18.35
N TRP A 154 3.16 3.91 17.10
CA TRP A 154 1.89 3.83 16.37
C TRP A 154 1.38 2.40 16.21
N GLY A 155 2.17 1.41 16.63
CA GLY A 155 1.92 0.01 16.29
C GLY A 155 1.92 -0.17 14.77
N PHE A 156 1.00 -0.99 14.26
CA PHE A 156 0.81 -1.09 12.82
C PHE A 156 0.08 0.15 12.30
N TYR A 157 0.61 0.78 11.25
CA TYR A 157 0.06 2.03 10.73
C TYR A 157 0.06 2.12 9.20
N ILE A 158 -0.77 3.04 8.69
CA ILE A 158 -0.83 3.48 7.29
C ILE A 158 -1.05 5.00 7.26
N LEU A 159 -0.38 5.69 6.34
CA LEU A 159 -0.56 7.11 6.08
C LEU A 159 -1.36 7.34 4.79
N MET A 160 -2.30 8.28 4.82
CA MET A 160 -3.01 8.76 3.63
C MET A 160 -3.01 10.28 3.57
N LEU A 161 -2.69 10.86 2.42
CA LEU A 161 -2.76 12.30 2.18
C LEU A 161 -3.82 12.61 1.13
N ASP A 162 -4.90 13.26 1.57
CA ASP A 162 -5.83 13.95 0.68
C ASP A 162 -5.25 15.32 0.34
N ALA A 163 -4.53 15.37 -0.78
CA ALA A 163 -3.86 16.59 -1.24
C ALA A 163 -4.84 17.72 -1.58
N LYS A 164 -6.08 17.42 -1.98
CA LYS A 164 -7.07 18.45 -2.33
C LYS A 164 -7.62 19.11 -1.07
N ARG A 165 -7.83 18.34 0.00
CA ARG A 165 -8.29 18.84 1.30
C ARG A 165 -7.15 19.31 2.20
N GLY A 166 -5.91 18.91 1.92
CA GLY A 166 -4.77 19.19 2.79
C GLY A 166 -4.82 18.41 4.10
N HIS A 167 -5.34 17.18 4.09
CA HIS A 167 -5.49 16.35 5.27
C HIS A 167 -4.56 15.14 5.21
N LEU A 168 -3.68 15.01 6.20
CA LEU A 168 -2.86 13.83 6.42
C LEU A 168 -3.52 12.96 7.50
N SER A 169 -3.95 11.77 7.11
CA SER A 169 -4.57 10.78 7.98
C SER A 169 -3.54 9.73 8.39
N LEU A 170 -3.31 9.61 9.69
CA LEU A 170 -2.58 8.51 10.32
C LEU A 170 -3.60 7.50 10.84
N PHE A 171 -3.71 6.37 10.15
CA PHE A 171 -4.40 5.20 10.67
C PHE A 171 -3.38 4.40 11.48
N HIS A 172 -3.56 4.28 12.79
CA HIS A 172 -2.61 3.65 13.69
C HIS A 172 -3.26 2.57 14.55
N HIS A 173 -2.44 1.81 15.27
CA HIS A 173 -2.84 0.70 16.12
C HIS A 173 -3.73 -0.31 15.37
N ILE A 174 -3.42 -0.53 14.09
CA ILE A 174 -4.21 -1.38 13.21
C ILE A 174 -4.16 -2.83 13.72
N LYS A 175 -5.33 -3.44 13.91
CA LYS A 175 -5.48 -4.84 14.36
C LYS A 175 -6.59 -5.54 13.58
N PHE A 176 -6.53 -6.86 13.56
CA PHE A 176 -7.67 -7.68 13.17
C PHE A 176 -8.47 -8.07 14.40
N LEU A 177 -9.77 -7.79 14.36
CA LEU A 177 -10.72 -8.05 15.44
C LEU A 177 -11.70 -9.15 15.04
N GLY A 178 -11.98 -10.03 15.99
CA GLY A 178 -13.00 -11.06 15.86
C GLY A 178 -12.65 -12.21 14.94
N PRO A 179 -13.57 -13.18 14.78
CA PRO A 179 -13.34 -14.40 14.00
C PRO A 179 -13.01 -14.14 12.53
N PHE A 180 -13.51 -13.03 11.96
CA PHE A 180 -13.43 -12.73 10.52
C PHE A 180 -12.39 -11.65 10.16
N ASN A 181 -11.47 -11.32 11.07
CA ASN A 181 -10.43 -10.30 10.86
C ASN A 181 -11.01 -8.93 10.45
N LYS A 182 -12.03 -8.43 11.15
CA LYS A 182 -12.50 -7.05 10.94
C LYS A 182 -11.33 -6.11 11.22
N ILE A 183 -11.03 -5.19 10.31
CA ILE A 183 -9.94 -4.24 10.49
C ILE A 183 -10.40 -3.19 11.52
N TYR A 184 -9.69 -3.14 12.63
CA TYR A 184 -9.77 -2.07 13.62
C TYR A 184 -8.57 -1.14 13.44
N PHE A 185 -8.78 0.16 13.68
CA PHE A 185 -7.74 1.17 13.72
C PHE A 185 -8.22 2.35 14.56
N GLU A 186 -7.26 3.15 15.01
CA GLU A 186 -7.49 4.51 15.48
C GLU A 186 -7.04 5.49 14.40
N LEU A 187 -7.63 6.68 14.37
CA LEU A 187 -7.41 7.67 13.33
C LEU A 187 -7.05 9.02 13.94
N LYS A 188 -5.89 9.54 13.57
CA LYS A 188 -5.53 10.94 13.77
C LYS A 188 -5.44 11.63 12.41
N VAL A 189 -6.08 12.79 12.29
CA VAL A 189 -5.99 13.64 11.10
C VAL A 189 -5.22 14.91 11.46
N PHE A 190 -4.28 15.30 10.60
CA PHE A 190 -3.51 16.53 10.67
C PHE A 190 -3.91 17.43 9.51
N SER A 191 -4.22 18.69 9.80
CA SER A 191 -4.39 19.71 8.76
C SER A 191 -3.03 20.08 8.14
N LYS A 192 -3.04 20.78 6.99
CA LYS A 192 -1.81 21.14 6.25
C LYS A 192 -0.84 21.96 7.08
N GLU A 193 -1.33 22.78 8.01
CA GLU A 193 -0.54 23.56 8.96
C GLU A 193 0.15 22.67 10.00
N GLU A 194 -0.43 21.51 10.30
CA GLU A 194 -0.06 20.63 11.41
C GLU A 194 0.70 19.37 10.96
N PHE A 195 1.04 19.23 9.67
CA PHE A 195 1.71 18.02 9.16
C PHE A 195 2.95 17.65 9.98
N ASN A 196 3.73 18.63 10.43
CA ASN A 196 4.95 18.38 11.19
C ASN A 196 4.67 17.86 12.61
N GLN A 197 3.47 18.09 13.15
CA GLN A 197 3.09 17.53 14.46
C GLN A 197 2.97 16.00 14.43
N ILE A 198 2.95 15.38 13.24
CA ILE A 198 2.97 13.92 13.14
C ILE A 198 4.22 13.32 13.79
N PHE A 199 5.38 13.98 13.69
CA PHE A 199 6.64 13.46 14.22
C PHE A 199 6.65 13.36 15.76
N ASP A 200 5.87 14.24 16.40
CA ASP A 200 5.73 14.33 17.86
C ASP A 200 4.47 13.63 18.37
N PHE A 201 3.63 13.09 17.48
CA PHE A 201 2.36 12.48 17.87
C PHE A 201 2.58 11.18 18.66
N GLN A 202 2.08 11.19 19.89
CA GLN A 202 2.04 10.04 20.80
C GLN A 202 0.57 9.68 21.07
N PRO A 203 0.08 8.54 20.55
CA PRO A 203 -1.28 8.10 20.83
C PRO A 203 -1.42 7.64 22.28
N GLN A 204 -2.60 7.86 22.86
CA GLN A 204 -2.95 7.26 24.15
C GLN A 204 -3.23 5.77 23.95
N TYR A 205 -2.68 4.93 24.83
CA TYR A 205 -2.87 3.49 24.73
C TYR A 205 -4.31 3.10 25.06
N TYR A 206 -4.98 2.44 24.12
CA TYR A 206 -6.31 1.86 24.35
C TYR A 206 -6.27 0.32 24.28
N GLN A 207 -6.72 -0.32 25.35
CA GLN A 207 -6.86 -1.77 25.39
C GLN A 207 -8.14 -2.18 24.66
N ILE A 208 -7.99 -2.98 23.62
CA ILE A 208 -9.12 -3.51 22.85
C ILE A 208 -9.46 -4.89 23.38
N GLU A 209 -10.72 -5.10 23.74
CA GLU A 209 -11.20 -6.35 24.30
C GLU A 209 -11.36 -7.44 23.23
N ALA A 210 -11.36 -8.69 23.70
CA ALA A 210 -11.64 -9.84 22.85
C ALA A 210 -13.12 -9.85 22.43
N GLN A 211 -13.38 -10.14 21.16
CA GLN A 211 -14.75 -10.24 20.66
C GLN A 211 -15.29 -11.66 20.89
N ALA A 212 -16.28 -11.78 21.77
CA ALA A 212 -17.01 -13.04 21.97
C ALA A 212 -17.79 -13.44 20.71
N MET A 213 -17.87 -14.75 20.46
CA MET A 213 -18.80 -15.30 19.47
C MET A 213 -20.24 -15.03 19.91
N ASN A 214 -21.06 -14.61 18.96
CA ASN A 214 -22.50 -14.38 19.15
C ASN A 214 -23.29 -15.02 18.00
N LEU A 215 -24.61 -15.06 18.13
CA LEU A 215 -25.49 -15.71 17.16
C LEU A 215 -25.30 -15.16 15.73
N TYR A 216 -25.09 -13.85 15.58
CA TYR A 216 -24.82 -13.24 14.28
C TYR A 216 -23.51 -13.76 13.64
N LEU A 217 -22.44 -13.88 14.43
CA LEU A 217 -21.16 -14.38 13.94
C LEU A 217 -21.22 -15.87 13.60
N ILE A 218 -22.00 -16.66 14.35
CA ILE A 218 -22.26 -18.07 14.06
C ILE A 218 -23.04 -18.20 12.75
N GLU A 219 -24.11 -17.42 12.55
CA GLU A 219 -24.85 -17.38 11.29
C GLU A 219 -23.96 -16.99 10.10
N LYS A 220 -23.10 -15.99 10.30
CA LYS A 220 -22.12 -15.59 9.29
C LYS A 220 -21.14 -16.71 8.96
N LEU A 221 -20.72 -17.49 9.96
CA LEU A 221 -19.85 -18.65 9.79
C LEU A 221 -20.55 -19.78 9.03
N ARG A 222 -21.81 -20.09 9.35
CA ARG A 222 -22.62 -21.11 8.65
C ARG A 222 -22.69 -20.83 7.15
N ARG A 223 -22.80 -19.56 6.77
CA ARG A 223 -22.86 -19.12 5.36
C ARG A 223 -21.49 -19.12 4.65
N LYS A 224 -20.38 -19.44 5.33
CA LYS A 224 -19.05 -19.57 4.70
C LYS A 224 -18.90 -20.91 3.99
N ASN A 225 -19.35 -20.91 2.73
CA ASN A 225 -19.39 -22.07 1.84
C ASN A 225 -18.35 -22.02 0.72
N ASP A 226 -17.33 -21.16 0.79
CA ASP A 226 -16.22 -21.25 -0.14
C ASP A 226 -15.46 -22.57 0.05
N SER A 227 -14.89 -23.10 -1.04
CA SER A 227 -14.25 -24.43 -1.07
C SER A 227 -13.23 -24.63 0.06
N ARG A 228 -12.44 -23.59 0.38
CA ARG A 228 -11.45 -23.64 1.45
C ARG A 228 -12.12 -23.76 2.82
N SER A 229 -13.11 -22.93 3.11
CA SER A 229 -13.86 -22.98 4.37
C SER A 229 -14.58 -24.32 4.55
N GLN A 230 -15.22 -24.86 3.51
CA GLN A 230 -15.89 -26.16 3.57
C GLN A 230 -14.91 -27.30 3.85
N LYS A 231 -13.77 -27.33 3.16
CA LYS A 231 -12.73 -28.34 3.40
C LYS A 231 -12.25 -28.31 4.85
N LEU A 232 -12.02 -27.11 5.40
CA LEU A 232 -11.62 -26.94 6.80
C LEU A 232 -12.70 -27.47 7.75
N LYS A 233 -13.98 -27.08 7.56
CA LYS A 233 -15.08 -27.55 8.41
C LYS A 233 -15.23 -29.07 8.40
N MET A 234 -15.15 -29.69 7.22
CA MET A 234 -15.25 -31.16 7.08
C MET A 234 -14.08 -31.87 7.76
N THR A 235 -12.85 -31.38 7.54
CA THR A 235 -11.64 -31.94 8.17
C THR A 235 -11.73 -31.82 9.69
N PHE A 236 -12.16 -30.65 10.19
CA PHE A 236 -12.34 -30.41 11.62
C PHE A 236 -13.39 -31.36 12.22
N TYR A 237 -14.54 -31.52 11.55
CA TYR A 237 -15.58 -32.44 12.01
C TYR A 237 -15.09 -33.89 12.05
N GLN A 238 -14.39 -34.36 11.02
CA GLN A 238 -13.84 -35.72 10.98
C GLN A 238 -12.87 -35.99 12.13
N GLN A 239 -12.06 -34.99 12.49
CA GLN A 239 -11.06 -35.11 13.56
C GLN A 239 -11.64 -34.99 14.97
N HIS A 240 -12.67 -34.15 15.15
CA HIS A 240 -13.17 -33.79 16.49
C HIS A 240 -14.60 -34.25 16.78
N GLN A 241 -15.32 -34.78 15.78
CA GLN A 241 -16.73 -35.15 15.85
C GLN A 241 -17.64 -34.00 16.34
N LEU A 242 -17.23 -32.76 16.08
CA LEU A 242 -17.90 -31.52 16.50
C LEU A 242 -17.85 -30.49 15.36
N THR A 243 -18.92 -29.73 15.17
CA THR A 243 -18.94 -28.68 14.14
C THR A 243 -18.05 -27.49 14.55
N VAL A 244 -17.55 -26.74 13.58
CA VAL A 244 -16.75 -25.53 13.85
C VAL A 244 -17.60 -24.48 14.55
N GLU A 245 -18.87 -24.36 14.18
CA GLU A 245 -19.84 -23.46 14.79
C GLU A 245 -19.99 -23.74 16.28
N ASP A 246 -20.24 -25.00 16.65
CA ASP A 246 -20.42 -25.40 18.04
C ASP A 246 -19.13 -25.22 18.85
N TYR A 247 -17.99 -25.61 18.27
CA TYR A 247 -16.67 -25.43 18.88
C TYR A 247 -16.34 -23.97 19.18
N LEU A 248 -16.75 -23.05 18.31
CA LEU A 248 -16.47 -21.62 18.47
C LEU A 248 -17.53 -20.88 19.29
N SER A 249 -18.74 -21.43 19.47
CA SER A 249 -19.89 -20.76 20.09
C SER A 249 -19.62 -20.09 21.44
N LYS A 250 -18.72 -20.65 22.27
CA LYS A 250 -18.36 -20.13 23.61
C LYS A 250 -16.97 -19.49 23.66
N ARG A 251 -16.34 -19.23 22.51
CA ARG A 251 -14.99 -18.68 22.43
C ARG A 251 -15.00 -17.19 22.15
N SER A 252 -13.93 -16.53 22.59
CA SER A 252 -13.66 -15.13 22.29
C SER A 252 -12.39 -15.01 21.45
N PHE A 253 -12.37 -14.00 20.58
CA PHE A 253 -11.29 -13.72 19.66
C PHE A 253 -10.57 -12.45 20.09
N PRO A 254 -9.37 -12.56 20.70
CA PRO A 254 -8.59 -11.37 21.04
C PRO A 254 -8.15 -10.64 19.77
N PRO A 255 -7.86 -9.34 19.84
CA PRO A 255 -7.26 -8.61 18.74
C PRO A 255 -5.92 -9.25 18.33
N ILE A 256 -5.73 -9.49 17.04
CA ILE A 256 -4.49 -10.07 16.50
C ILE A 256 -3.80 -9.11 15.53
N LYS A 257 -2.51 -9.37 15.29
CA LYS A 257 -1.71 -8.63 14.32
C LYS A 257 -2.36 -8.68 12.92
N PRO A 258 -2.42 -7.57 12.17
CA PRO A 258 -3.03 -7.47 10.84
C PRO A 258 -2.16 -8.06 9.72
N ILE A 259 -1.52 -9.21 9.99
CA ILE A 259 -0.52 -9.84 9.13
C ILE A 259 -0.99 -11.18 8.56
N TYR A 260 -2.11 -11.72 9.02
CA TYR A 260 -2.56 -13.06 8.67
C TYR A 260 -3.50 -13.06 7.46
N GLU A 261 -3.23 -13.93 6.50
CA GLU A 261 -4.07 -14.10 5.31
C GLU A 261 -5.41 -14.77 5.66
N TYR A 262 -5.39 -15.71 6.60
CA TYR A 262 -6.59 -16.43 6.99
C TYR A 262 -7.31 -15.73 8.16
N PRO A 263 -8.66 -15.72 8.14
CA PRO A 263 -9.49 -15.35 9.28
C PRO A 263 -9.10 -16.07 10.56
N ALA A 264 -9.21 -15.38 11.71
CA ALA A 264 -8.90 -15.92 13.02
C ALA A 264 -9.64 -17.24 13.32
N TRP A 265 -10.91 -17.36 12.92
CA TRP A 265 -11.67 -18.59 13.12
C TRP A 265 -11.04 -19.80 12.42
N GLN A 266 -10.50 -19.60 11.21
CA GLN A 266 -9.84 -20.69 10.47
C GLN A 266 -8.59 -21.14 11.19
N MET A 267 -7.78 -20.18 11.65
CA MET A 267 -6.54 -20.45 12.37
C MET A 267 -6.79 -21.16 13.71
N VAL A 268 -7.83 -20.77 14.44
CA VAL A 268 -8.25 -21.44 15.69
C VAL A 268 -8.74 -22.88 15.44
N CYS A 269 -9.24 -23.17 14.24
CA CYS A 269 -9.71 -24.51 13.84
C CYS A 269 -8.66 -25.31 13.06
N GLY A 270 -7.37 -24.99 13.23
CA GLY A 270 -6.26 -25.78 12.68
C GLY A 270 -5.78 -25.38 11.29
N GLN A 271 -6.31 -24.32 10.67
CA GLN A 271 -5.72 -23.81 9.43
C GLN A 271 -4.31 -23.26 9.70
N THR A 272 -3.32 -23.78 8.97
CA THR A 272 -1.93 -23.32 9.08
C THR A 272 -1.84 -21.81 8.88
N LYS A 273 -1.15 -21.12 9.81
CA LYS A 273 -0.96 -19.68 9.74
C LYS A 273 -0.16 -19.32 8.49
N LYS A 274 -0.72 -18.43 7.68
CA LYS A 274 -0.06 -17.85 6.50
C LYS A 274 -0.15 -16.34 6.59
N THR A 275 0.93 -15.65 6.24
CA THR A 275 0.99 -14.19 6.32
C THR A 275 0.70 -13.53 4.98
N LEU A 276 0.11 -12.34 5.03
CA LEU A 276 -0.03 -11.42 3.90
C LEU A 276 1.35 -10.97 3.42
N SER A 277 1.47 -10.65 2.13
CA SER A 277 2.66 -10.00 1.59
C SER A 277 2.66 -8.52 1.98
N GLN A 278 3.50 -8.15 2.94
CA GLN A 278 3.57 -6.80 3.51
C GLN A 278 5.02 -6.31 3.46
N PRO A 279 5.49 -5.81 2.31
CA PRO A 279 6.92 -5.65 2.09
C PRO A 279 7.58 -4.60 2.98
N LEU A 280 6.83 -3.65 3.53
CA LEU A 280 7.33 -2.64 4.47
C LEU A 280 7.64 -3.21 5.86
N LEU A 281 6.94 -4.27 6.27
CA LEU A 281 7.30 -4.96 7.50
C LEU A 281 8.67 -5.61 7.31
N ASN A 282 9.54 -5.41 8.30
CA ASN A 282 10.85 -6.03 8.33
C ASN A 282 10.67 -7.55 8.42
N TYR A 283 10.78 -8.25 7.30
CA TYR A 283 11.17 -9.66 7.36
C TYR A 283 12.66 -9.65 7.63
N VAL A 284 13.02 -9.58 8.91
CA VAL A 284 14.22 -10.30 9.34
C VAL A 284 13.91 -11.74 8.95
N LYS A 285 14.44 -12.19 7.81
CA LYS A 285 14.70 -13.62 7.67
C LYS A 285 15.64 -13.90 8.83
N GLU A 286 15.12 -14.52 9.88
CA GLU A 286 15.97 -15.17 10.89
C GLU A 286 17.00 -15.98 10.09
N LYS A 287 18.28 -15.65 10.33
CA LYS A 287 19.41 -16.40 9.79
C LYS A 287 19.44 -17.78 10.40
#